data_AF-A0A147BKS8-F1
#
_entry.id   AF-A0A147BKS8-F1
#
_cell.length_a   1.000
_cell.length_b   1.000
_cell.length_c   1.000
_cell.angle_alpha   90.00
_cell.angle_beta   90.00
_cell.angle_gamma   90.00
#
_symmetry.space_group_name_H-M   'P 1'
#
loop_
_entity.id
_entity.type
_entity.pdbx_description
1 polymer ?
#
loop_
_entity_poly.entity_id
_entity_poly.type
_entity_poly.pdbx_seq_one_letter_code
_entity_poly.pdbx_strand_id
1 'polypeptide(L)'
;PVEEFVYPRILEARGVNGEKLLHIRQGLTLSLEKSKVLSENFIFTKGDDVSNSNSYLNVKEIEESLYHDRKHGSSVVVQESNGYVQVTGILTDTLSIEPVLSNQRSKDGIVA
;
A
#
# COMPACT_ATOMS: atom_id res chain seq x y z
N PRO A 1 -1.90 5.66 -18.62
CA PRO A 1 -0.84 5.78 -17.59
C PRO A 1 0.26 4.77 -17.89
N VAL A 2 1.54 5.10 -17.63
CA VAL A 2 2.62 4.13 -17.74
C VAL A 2 2.72 3.41 -16.40
N GLU A 3 2.55 2.09 -16.41
CA GLU A 3 2.74 1.25 -15.22
C GLU A 3 4.24 1.00 -15.01
N GLU A 4 4.69 1.08 -13.77
CA GLU A 4 6.09 0.89 -13.38
C GLU A 4 6.15 -0.12 -12.23
N PHE A 5 6.98 -1.15 -12.38
CA PHE A 5 7.27 -2.08 -11.28
C PHE A 5 8.31 -1.45 -10.35
N VAL A 6 7.91 -1.26 -9.10
CA VAL A 6 8.76 -0.73 -8.03
C VAL A 6 8.91 -1.74 -6.91
N TYR A 7 9.98 -1.57 -6.11
CA TYR A 7 10.24 -2.40 -4.93
C TYR A 7 10.35 -1.49 -3.71
N PRO A 8 9.24 -1.17 -3.04
CA PRO A 8 9.24 -0.28 -1.89
C PRO A 8 10.12 -0.83 -0.77
N ARG A 9 10.83 0.07 -0.07
CA ARG A 9 11.72 -0.29 1.05
C ARG A 9 11.57 0.71 2.19
N ILE A 10 11.52 0.20 3.41
CA ILE A 10 11.63 1.03 4.60
C ILE A 10 13.11 1.34 4.82
N LEU A 11 13.47 2.61 4.75
CA LEU A 11 14.85 3.07 4.94
C LEU A 11 15.16 3.27 6.42
N GLU A 12 14.20 3.83 7.17
CA GLU A 12 14.31 4.08 8.60
C GLU A 12 12.92 3.96 9.24
N ALA A 13 12.84 3.34 10.42
CA ALA A 13 11.71 3.51 11.33
C ALA A 13 12.14 4.54 12.37
N ARG A 14 11.51 5.72 12.38
CA ARG A 14 11.85 6.82 13.30
C ARG A 14 10.81 6.96 14.40
N GLY A 15 11.29 7.39 15.56
CA GLY A 15 10.45 7.84 16.67
C GLY A 15 9.69 6.73 17.42
N VAL A 16 9.23 7.08 18.62
CA VAL A 16 8.38 6.24 19.48
C VAL A 16 6.95 6.06 18.95
N ASN A 17 6.58 6.82 17.91
CA ASN A 17 5.23 6.88 17.36
C ASN A 17 5.01 6.04 16.09
N GLY A 18 6.02 5.26 15.66
CA GLY A 18 5.94 4.39 14.50
C GLY A 18 6.05 5.11 13.15
N GLU A 19 6.80 6.21 13.08
CA GLU A 19 7.04 6.92 11.82
C GLU A 19 7.98 6.11 10.92
N LYS A 20 7.82 6.21 9.59
CA LYS A 20 8.62 5.44 8.63
C LYS A 20 9.07 6.29 7.46
N LEU A 21 10.31 6.09 7.01
CA LEU A 21 10.74 6.55 5.70
C LEU A 21 10.55 5.42 4.68
N LEU A 22 9.56 5.57 3.81
CA LEU A 22 9.26 4.61 2.76
C LEU A 22 9.80 5.11 1.42
N HIS A 23 10.81 4.44 0.90
CA HIS A 23 11.32 4.68 -0.44
C HIS A 23 10.48 3.92 -1.46
N ILE A 24 9.95 4.61 -2.48
CA ILE A 24 9.19 3.99 -3.57
C ILE A 24 10.09 3.80 -4.79
N ARG A 25 10.67 4.91 -5.28
CA ARG A 25 11.61 4.95 -6.42
C ARG A 25 12.48 6.20 -6.33
N GLN A 26 13.40 6.36 -7.27
CA GLN A 26 14.21 7.59 -7.36
C GLN A 26 13.31 8.83 -7.44
N GLY A 27 13.56 9.80 -6.57
CA GLY A 27 12.78 11.04 -6.49
C GLY A 27 11.46 10.95 -5.72
N LEU A 28 11.06 9.77 -5.23
CA LEU A 28 9.84 9.60 -4.43
C LEU A 28 10.11 8.78 -3.17
N THR A 29 10.21 9.48 -2.04
CA THR A 29 10.34 8.90 -0.70
C THR A 29 9.33 9.58 0.21
N LEU A 30 8.51 8.77 0.88
CA LEU A 30 7.45 9.23 1.76
C LEU A 30 7.94 9.25 3.20
N SER A 31 7.63 10.33 3.91
CA SER A 31 7.76 10.44 5.36
C SER A 31 6.40 10.12 5.97
N LEU A 32 6.25 8.87 6.40
CA LEU A 32 5.00 8.31 6.86
C LEU A 32 4.79 8.55 8.35
N GLU A 33 3.67 9.19 8.68
CA GLU A 33 3.15 9.33 10.04
C GLU A 33 1.97 8.38 10.23
N LYS A 34 1.87 7.75 11.41
CA LYS A 34 0.77 6.86 11.72
C LYS A 34 -0.53 7.65 11.82
N SER A 35 -1.54 7.25 11.07
CA SER A 35 -2.85 7.92 11.09
C SER A 35 -3.53 7.71 12.44
N LYS A 36 -3.73 8.79 13.21
CA LYS A 36 -4.37 8.78 14.54
C LYS A 36 -5.90 8.94 14.49
N VAL A 37 -6.43 9.44 13.37
CA VAL A 37 -7.84 9.82 13.23
C VAL A 37 -8.57 8.77 12.41
N LEU A 38 -9.39 7.99 13.09
CA LEU A 38 -10.38 7.14 12.46
C LEU A 38 -11.71 7.53 13.08
N SER A 39 -12.49 8.33 12.37
CA SER A 39 -13.90 8.47 12.65
C SER A 39 -14.54 7.08 12.70
N GLU A 40 -15.54 6.89 13.55
CA GLU A 40 -16.25 5.62 13.79
C GLU A 40 -16.75 4.92 12.50
N ASN A 41 -16.76 5.64 11.36
CA ASN A 41 -17.06 5.13 10.03
C ASN A 41 -15.94 5.48 9.03
N PHE A 42 -15.11 4.50 8.64
CA PHE A 42 -14.14 4.62 7.54
C PHE A 42 -14.63 3.78 6.34
N ILE A 43 -14.74 4.38 5.15
CA ILE A 43 -15.16 3.69 3.92
C ILE A 43 -13.96 3.61 2.97
N PHE A 44 -13.43 2.39 2.78
CA PHE A 44 -12.44 2.09 1.75
C PHE A 44 -13.17 1.62 0.48
N THR A 45 -13.12 2.41 -0.58
CA THR A 45 -13.65 2.00 -1.89
C THR A 45 -12.51 1.48 -2.74
N LYS A 46 -12.40 0.15 -2.84
CA LYS A 46 -11.53 -0.52 -3.83
C LYS A 46 -12.12 -0.22 -5.21
N GLY A 47 -11.47 0.66 -5.96
CA GLY A 47 -11.77 0.89 -7.37
C GLY A 47 -11.24 -0.28 -8.17
N ASP A 48 -12.01 -1.36 -8.22
CA ASP A 48 -12.25 -2.17 -9.42
C ASP A 48 -13.18 -3.33 -9.08
N ASP A 49 -14.33 -3.30 -9.75
CA ASP A 49 -15.30 -4.37 -9.88
C ASP A 49 -14.62 -5.60 -10.54
N VAL A 50 -15.03 -6.82 -10.18
CA VAL A 50 -14.43 -8.10 -10.61
C VAL A 50 -13.17 -8.52 -9.83
N SER A 51 -13.32 -8.71 -8.52
CA SER A 51 -13.24 -10.05 -7.94
C SER A 51 -13.38 -9.95 -6.43
N ASN A 52 -14.35 -10.70 -5.90
CA ASN A 52 -14.44 -11.11 -4.51
C ASN A 52 -13.25 -12.02 -4.13
N SER A 53 -12.02 -11.56 -4.35
CA SER A 53 -10.90 -12.02 -3.56
C SER A 53 -10.99 -11.27 -2.25
N ASN A 54 -11.72 -11.86 -1.31
CA ASN A 54 -11.67 -11.51 0.10
C ASN A 54 -10.20 -11.56 0.54
N SER A 55 -9.48 -10.45 0.40
CA SER A 55 -8.38 -10.17 1.30
C SER A 55 -9.06 -9.95 2.65
N TYR A 56 -9.09 -11.00 3.47
CA TYR A 56 -9.44 -10.93 4.89
C TYR A 56 -8.39 -10.07 5.60
N LEU A 57 -8.32 -8.79 5.27
CA LEU A 57 -7.62 -7.80 6.07
C LEU A 57 -8.66 -7.33 7.07
N ASN A 58 -8.47 -7.71 8.33
CA ASN A 58 -9.33 -7.25 9.41
C ASN A 58 -9.32 -5.72 9.38
N VAL A 59 -10.48 -5.07 9.51
CA VAL A 59 -10.58 -3.61 9.58
C VAL A 59 -9.55 -3.06 10.58
N LYS A 60 -9.40 -3.73 11.72
CA LYS A 60 -8.41 -3.39 12.76
C LYS A 60 -6.94 -3.46 12.28
N GLU A 61 -6.61 -4.40 11.41
CA GLU A 61 -5.26 -4.50 10.83
C GLU A 61 -5.00 -3.37 9.84
N ILE A 62 -6.02 -2.94 9.09
CA ILE A 62 -5.92 -1.76 8.21
C ILE A 62 -5.72 -0.50 9.06
N GLU A 63 -6.48 -0.35 10.14
CA GLU A 63 -6.33 0.79 11.08
C GLU A 63 -4.91 0.90 11.63
N GLU A 64 -4.32 -0.23 12.05
CA GLU A 64 -2.96 -0.26 12.61
C GLU A 64 -1.86 -0.06 11.55
N SER A 65 -2.18 -0.24 10.27
CA SER A 65 -1.24 -0.19 9.15
C SER A 65 -1.43 1.00 8.21
N LEU A 66 -2.34 1.93 8.54
CA LEU A 66 -2.58 3.14 7.75
C LEU A 66 -1.61 4.28 8.14
N TYR A 67 -0.97 4.84 7.13
CA TYR A 67 -0.04 5.96 7.25
C TYR A 67 -0.39 7.06 6.25
N HIS A 68 0.04 8.27 6.56
CA HIS A 68 -0.06 9.40 5.65
C HIS A 68 1.26 10.16 5.55
N ASP A 69 1.47 10.81 4.41
CA ASP A 69 2.53 11.80 4.19
C ASP A 69 1.86 13.10 3.77
N ARG A 70 1.92 14.12 4.64
CA ARG A 70 1.25 15.41 4.42
C ARG A 70 1.87 16.21 3.28
N LYS A 71 3.17 16.04 3.03
CA LYS A 71 3.91 16.76 1.99
C LYS A 71 3.47 16.30 0.60
N HIS A 72 3.28 15.00 0.44
CA HIS A 72 2.90 14.39 -0.84
C HIS A 72 1.38 14.17 -0.97
N GLY A 73 0.60 14.40 0.09
CA GLY A 73 -0.83 14.09 0.13
C GLY A 73 -1.11 12.58 0.08
N SER A 74 -0.15 11.77 0.54
CA SER A 74 -0.23 10.31 0.45
C SER A 74 -1.10 9.72 1.55
N SER A 75 -1.77 8.62 1.21
CA SER A 75 -2.49 7.76 2.16
C SER A 75 -2.22 6.31 1.74
N VAL A 76 -1.44 5.61 2.55
CA VAL A 76 -0.94 4.27 2.22
C VAL A 76 -1.12 3.30 3.37
N VAL A 77 -1.49 2.07 3.03
CA VAL A 77 -1.44 0.93 3.92
C VAL A 77 -0.09 0.25 3.74
N VAL A 78 0.66 0.10 4.83
CA VAL A 78 1.98 -0.54 4.82
C VAL A 78 1.95 -1.77 5.72
N GLN A 79 2.07 -2.95 5.10
CA GLN A 79 2.11 -4.23 5.78
C GLN A 79 3.52 -4.81 5.72
N GLU A 80 4.02 -5.23 6.87
CA GLU A 80 5.34 -5.84 7.02
C GLU A 80 5.17 -7.27 7.50
N SER A 81 5.73 -8.22 6.76
CA SER A 81 5.69 -9.64 7.14
C SER A 81 6.93 -10.36 6.63
N ASN A 82 7.60 -11.11 7.50
CA ASN A 82 8.80 -11.91 7.15
C ASN A 82 9.89 -11.13 6.40
N GLY A 83 10.06 -9.84 6.72
CA GLY A 83 11.04 -8.95 6.06
C GLY A 83 10.59 -8.38 4.70
N TYR A 84 9.38 -8.68 4.25
CA TYR A 84 8.77 -8.09 3.06
C TYR A 84 7.88 -6.91 3.43
N VAL A 85 7.88 -5.89 2.57
CA VAL A 85 7.03 -4.71 2.68
C VAL A 85 6.03 -4.73 1.53
N GLN A 86 4.75 -4.76 1.86
CA GLN A 86 3.67 -4.59 0.91
C GLN A 86 3.03 -3.22 1.12
N VAL A 87 2.81 -2.49 0.03
CA VAL A 87 2.27 -1.13 0.05
C VAL A 87 1.10 -1.04 -0.91
N THR A 88 0.00 -0.46 -0.43
CA THR A 88 -1.17 -0.15 -1.25
C THR A 88 -1.66 1.25 -0.92
N GLY A 89 -2.07 2.02 -1.93
CA GLY A 89 -2.78 3.28 -1.72
C GLY A 89 -2.34 4.40 -2.64
N ILE A 90 -2.56 5.63 -2.19
CA ILE A 90 -2.28 6.86 -2.94
C ILE A 90 -0.90 7.36 -2.54
N LEU A 91 0.00 7.50 -3.52
CA LEU A 91 1.33 8.05 -3.34
C LEU A 91 1.35 9.57 -3.50
N THR A 92 0.61 10.10 -4.48
CA THR A 92 0.46 11.54 -4.78
C THR A 92 -0.91 11.77 -5.43
N ASP A 93 -1.22 13.01 -5.79
CA ASP A 93 -2.43 13.37 -6.55
C ASP A 93 -2.57 12.65 -7.91
N THR A 94 -1.47 12.15 -8.47
CA THR A 94 -1.40 11.54 -9.80
C THR A 94 -0.88 10.10 -9.81
N LEU A 95 -0.47 9.56 -8.64
CA LEU A 95 0.16 8.25 -8.53
C LEU A 95 -0.46 7.43 -7.40
N SER A 96 -0.83 6.20 -7.70
CA SER A 96 -1.19 5.15 -6.75
C SER A 96 -0.20 3.98 -6.85
N ILE A 97 -0.21 3.12 -5.84
CA ILE A 97 0.56 1.88 -5.80
C ILE A 97 -0.35 0.73 -5.39
N GLU A 98 -0.12 -0.42 -6.02
CA GLU A 98 -0.76 -1.67 -5.66
C GLU A 98 0.23 -2.84 -5.72
N PRO A 99 0.01 -3.90 -4.93
CA PRO A 99 0.83 -5.09 -4.99
C PRO A 99 0.61 -5.84 -6.30
N VAL A 100 1.70 -6.34 -6.89
CA VAL A 100 1.61 -7.23 -8.04
C VAL A 100 0.93 -8.54 -7.62
N LEU A 101 -0.24 -8.83 -8.17
CA LEU A 101 -0.93 -10.10 -7.95
C LEU A 101 -0.16 -11.21 -8.69
N SER A 102 0.54 -12.08 -7.96
CA SER A 102 1.31 -13.21 -8.54
C SER A 102 0.48 -14.28 -9.25
N ASN A 103 -0.83 -14.10 -9.42
CA ASN A 103 -1.75 -15.08 -10.00
C ASN A 103 -2.58 -14.52 -11.17
N GLN A 104 -1.92 -14.25 -12.30
CA GLN A 104 -2.44 -14.76 -13.58
C GLN A 104 -1.47 -15.84 -14.08
N ARG A 105 -1.47 -17.02 -13.43
CA ARG A 105 -1.17 -18.22 -14.21
C ARG A 105 -2.21 -18.25 -15.32
N SER A 106 -1.75 -18.17 -16.57
CA SER A 106 -2.57 -18.31 -17.77
C SER A 106 -3.65 -19.36 -17.55
N LYS A 107 -4.92 -18.98 -17.69
CA LYS A 107 -6.01 -19.96 -17.84
C LYS A 107 -5.93 -20.69 -19.18
N ASP A 108 -5.04 -20.28 -20.07
CA ASP A 108 -4.68 -21.02 -21.27
C ASP A 108 -3.47 -21.88 -20.97
N GLY A 109 -3.76 -23.07 -20.43
CA GLY A 109 -2.93 -24.22 -20.71
C GLY A 109 -2.96 -24.44 -22.22
N ILE A 110 -1.95 -23.91 -22.91
CA ILE A 110 -1.71 -24.25 -24.31
C ILE A 110 -1.39 -25.75 -24.33
N VAL A 111 -2.28 -26.49 -24.98
CA VAL A 111 -2.04 -27.86 -25.45
C VAL A 111 -0.85 -27.86 -26.42
N ALA A 112 0.14 -28.69 -26.15
CA ALA A 112 1.10 -29.18 -27.13
C ALA A 112 1.44 -30.62 -26.79
#